data_AF-A0A1Q9R9Z0-F1
#
_entry.id   AF-A0A1Q9R9Z0-F1
#
_cell.length_a   1.000
_cell.length_b   1.000
_cell.length_c   1.000
_cell.angle_alpha   90.00
_cell.angle_beta   90.00
_cell.angle_gamma   90.00
#
_symmetry.space_group_name_H-M   'P 1'
#
loop_
_entity.id
_entity.type
_entity.pdbx_description
1 polymer ?
#
loop_
_entity_poly.entity_id
_entity_poly.type
_entity_poly.pdbx_seq_one_letter_code
_entity_poly.pdbx_strand_id
1 'polypeptide(L)'
;MAKGILINWYQRKALERAYLDALANLPPQEAPSPEAHFVVLETLHEIDAMLDALPPLVKRAFLLSQLNGLKYQDIADQLDVSLITVKRYMKQAFVQCLMLVE
;
A
#
# COMPACT_ATOMS: atom_id res chain seq x y z
N MET A 1 -24.88 -10.14 1.97
CA MET A 1 -23.50 -10.65 1.95
C MET A 1 -22.77 -10.45 0.59
N ALA A 2 -23.30 -9.70 -0.39
CA ALA A 2 -22.65 -9.52 -1.70
C ALA A 2 -21.73 -8.29 -1.83
N LYS A 3 -21.77 -7.35 -0.88
CA LYS A 3 -21.09 -6.05 -1.01
C LYS A 3 -19.56 -6.14 -0.87
N GLY A 4 -19.06 -7.02 0.01
CA GLY A 4 -17.62 -7.22 0.22
C GLY A 4 -16.91 -7.90 -0.94
N ILE A 5 -17.57 -8.86 -1.61
CA ILE A 5 -17.01 -9.57 -2.77
C ILE A 5 -16.83 -8.61 -3.95
N LEU A 6 -17.82 -7.74 -4.19
CA LEU A 6 -17.76 -6.75 -5.27
C LEU A 6 -16.67 -5.69 -5.05
N ILE A 7 -16.46 -5.26 -3.80
CA ILE A 7 -15.40 -4.30 -3.45
C ILE A 7 -14.02 -4.92 -3.66
N ASN A 8 -13.80 -6.14 -3.16
CA ASN A 8 -12.54 -6.84 -3.32
C ASN A 8 -12.21 -7.11 -4.80
N TRP A 9 -13.20 -7.55 -5.59
CA TRP A 9 -13.03 -7.76 -7.03
C TRP A 9 -12.66 -6.46 -7.75
N TYR A 10 -13.29 -5.34 -7.40
CA TYR A 10 -12.99 -4.05 -7.99
C TYR A 10 -11.58 -3.56 -7.63
N GLN A 11 -11.15 -3.69 -6.37
CA GLN A 11 -9.78 -3.35 -5.94
C GLN A 11 -8.74 -4.18 -6.69
N ARG A 12 -8.95 -5.50 -6.77
CA ARG A 12 -8.08 -6.43 -7.51
C ARG A 12 -7.97 -6.05 -8.99
N LYS A 13 -9.09 -5.72 -9.64
CA LYS A 13 -9.08 -5.28 -11.04
C LYS A 13 -8.42 -3.92 -11.24
N ALA A 14 -8.57 -2.99 -10.29
CA ALA A 14 -7.91 -1.70 -10.34
C ALA A 14 -6.38 -1.84 -10.25
N LEU A 15 -5.89 -2.71 -9.35
CA LEU A 15 -4.46 -2.97 -9.20
C LEU A 15 -3.85 -3.63 -10.44
N GLU A 16 -4.52 -4.66 -10.97
CA GLU A 16 -4.11 -5.32 -12.22
C GLU A 16 -4.02 -4.33 -13.38
N ARG A 17 -5.01 -3.43 -13.49
CA ARG A 17 -5.03 -2.40 -14.53
C ARG A 17 -3.86 -1.42 -14.38
N ALA A 18 -3.63 -0.92 -13.17
CA ALA A 18 -2.53 0.00 -12.89
C ALA A 18 -1.16 -0.64 -13.19
N TYR A 19 -1.00 -1.94 -12.88
CA TYR A 19 0.21 -2.68 -13.21
C TYR A 19 0.42 -2.80 -14.73
N LEU A 20 -0.62 -3.19 -15.48
CA LEU A 20 -0.54 -3.26 -16.95
C LEU A 20 -0.24 -1.89 -17.58
N ASP A 21 -0.84 -0.82 -17.07
CA ASP A 21 -0.57 0.55 -17.53
C ASP A 21 0.88 0.97 -17.23
N ALA A 22 1.47 0.52 -16.11
CA ALA A 22 2.89 0.73 -15.83
C ALA A 22 3.80 -0.06 -16.78
N LEU A 23 3.48 -1.33 -17.04
CA LEU A 23 4.23 -2.18 -17.98
C LEU A 23 4.19 -1.65 -19.41
N ALA A 24 3.09 -1.01 -19.83
CA ALA A 24 2.96 -0.42 -21.16
C ALA A 24 4.03 0.66 -21.45
N ASN A 25 4.65 1.22 -20.41
CA ASN A 25 5.71 2.22 -20.53
C ASN A 25 7.12 1.62 -20.48
N LEU A 26 7.27 0.30 -20.26
CA LEU A 26 8.57 -0.36 -20.22
C LEU A 26 9.09 -0.67 -21.63
N PRO A 27 10.40 -0.60 -21.84
CA PRO A 27 11.03 -1.17 -23.03
C PRO A 27 10.72 -2.67 -23.13
N PRO A 28 10.49 -3.23 -24.34
CA PRO A 28 10.17 -4.66 -24.51
C PRO A 28 11.20 -5.63 -23.92
N GLN A 29 12.45 -5.18 -23.76
CA GLN A 29 13.56 -5.97 -23.22
C GLN A 29 13.47 -6.14 -21.69
N GLU A 30 12.69 -5.29 -21.03
CA GLU A 30 12.45 -5.28 -19.59
C GLU A 30 11.06 -5.85 -19.24
N ALA A 31 10.33 -6.35 -20.24
CA ALA A 31 9.03 -6.96 -20.04
C ALA A 31 9.19 -8.22 -19.16
N PRO A 32 8.49 -8.28 -18.00
CA PRO A 32 8.59 -9.43 -17.12
C PRO A 32 7.93 -10.67 -17.74
N SER A 33 8.34 -11.87 -17.31
CA SER A 33 7.70 -13.10 -17.76
C SER A 33 6.27 -13.24 -17.20
N PRO A 34 5.40 -14.06 -17.79
CA PRO A 34 4.06 -14.31 -17.24
C PRO A 34 4.08 -14.80 -15.78
N GLU A 35 5.05 -15.62 -15.39
CA GLU A 35 5.24 -16.07 -14.02
C GLU A 35 5.65 -14.91 -13.11
N ALA A 36 6.56 -14.05 -13.58
CA ALA A 36 6.95 -12.86 -12.84
C ALA A 36 5.79 -11.87 -12.68
N HIS A 37 4.90 -11.73 -13.67
CA HIS A 37 3.67 -10.93 -13.54
C HIS A 37 2.80 -11.44 -12.40
N PHE A 38 2.63 -12.77 -12.32
CA PHE A 38 1.81 -13.38 -11.28
C PHE A 38 2.37 -13.09 -9.89
N VAL A 39 3.68 -13.31 -9.69
CA VAL A 39 4.36 -13.04 -8.42
C VAL A 39 4.21 -11.56 -8.03
N VAL A 40 4.45 -10.63 -8.96
CA VAL A 40 4.31 -9.19 -8.67
C VAL A 40 2.88 -8.84 -8.25
N LEU A 41 1.88 -9.30 -8.99
CA LEU A 41 0.49 -9.03 -8.64
C LEU A 41 0.09 -9.66 -7.32
N GLU A 42 0.53 -10.88 -7.02
CA GLU A 42 0.28 -11.53 -5.73
C GLU A 42 0.86 -10.71 -4.58
N THR A 43 2.15 -10.35 -4.66
CA THR A 43 2.82 -9.52 -3.64
C THR A 43 2.14 -8.17 -3.48
N LEU A 44 1.71 -7.51 -4.57
CA LEU A 44 1.01 -6.24 -4.46
C LEU A 44 -0.37 -6.37 -3.78
N HIS A 45 -1.09 -7.48 -4.00
CA HIS A 45 -2.33 -7.74 -3.27
C HIS A 45 -2.09 -7.98 -1.77
N GLU A 46 -1.04 -8.70 -1.41
CA GLU A 46 -0.66 -8.92 -0.01
C GLU A 46 -0.35 -7.59 0.69
N ILE A 47 0.42 -6.72 0.02
CA ILE A 47 0.72 -5.37 0.52
C ILE A 47 -0.56 -4.55 0.67
N ASP A 48 -1.47 -4.56 -0.31
CA ASP A 48 -2.71 -3.78 -0.22
C ASP A 48 -3.60 -4.26 0.92
N ALA A 49 -3.75 -5.59 1.08
CA ALA A 49 -4.47 -6.20 2.19
C ALA A 49 -3.86 -5.84 3.55
N MET A 50 -2.53 -5.88 3.66
CA MET A 50 -1.79 -5.46 4.85
C MET A 50 -2.05 -4.00 5.19
N LEU A 51 -2.02 -3.11 4.19
CA LEU A 51 -2.26 -1.69 4.37
C LEU A 51 -3.74 -1.40 4.69
N ASP A 52 -4.70 -2.12 4.12
CA ASP A 52 -6.14 -1.98 4.38
C ASP A 52 -6.53 -2.40 5.81
N ALA A 53 -5.72 -3.22 6.48
CA ALA A 53 -5.90 -3.54 7.89
C ALA A 53 -5.58 -2.36 8.84
N LEU A 54 -4.90 -1.32 8.35
CA LEU A 54 -4.53 -0.15 9.15
C LEU A 54 -5.70 0.83 9.32
N PRO A 55 -5.85 1.46 10.49
CA PRO A 55 -6.77 2.59 10.63
C PRO A 55 -6.43 3.72 9.63
N PRO A 56 -7.42 4.46 9.10
CA PRO A 56 -7.20 5.40 8.00
C PRO A 56 -6.09 6.45 8.23
N LEU A 57 -6.02 7.04 9.43
CA LEU A 57 -4.99 8.02 9.77
C LEU A 57 -3.60 7.39 9.93
N VAL A 58 -3.54 6.14 10.39
CA VAL A 58 -2.31 5.37 10.49
C VAL A 58 -1.80 5.02 9.09
N LYS A 59 -2.68 4.49 8.21
CA LYS A 59 -2.36 4.22 6.80
C LYS A 59 -1.83 5.48 6.11
N ARG A 60 -2.53 6.61 6.28
CA ARG A 60 -2.14 7.89 5.66
C ARG A 60 -0.77 8.38 6.15
N ALA A 61 -0.52 8.41 7.47
CA ALA A 61 0.77 8.82 8.01
C ALA A 61 1.91 7.90 7.53
N PHE A 62 1.66 6.59 7.49
CA PHE A 62 2.62 5.60 7.03
C PHE A 62 3.00 5.79 5.56
N LEU A 63 2.01 5.95 4.67
CA LEU A 63 2.24 6.16 3.24
C LEU A 63 2.95 7.49 2.95
N LEU A 64 2.62 8.56 3.66
CA LEU A 64 3.32 9.85 3.53
C LEU A 64 4.82 9.72 3.89
N SER A 65 5.15 8.89 4.88
CA SER A 65 6.55 8.63 5.21
C SER A 65 7.23 7.71 4.20
N GLN A 66 6.60 6.59 3.83
CA GLN A 66 7.26 5.53 3.05
C GLN A 66 7.28 5.81 1.54
N LEU A 67 6.21 6.39 0.99
CA LEU A 67 6.10 6.66 -0.44
C LEU A 67 6.46 8.10 -0.79
N ASN A 68 6.05 9.07 0.03
CA ASN A 68 6.35 10.47 -0.23
C ASN A 68 7.64 10.96 0.42
N GLY A 69 8.27 10.15 1.29
CA GLY A 69 9.53 10.50 1.96
C GLY A 69 9.42 11.66 2.95
N LEU A 70 8.20 12.02 3.37
CA LEU A 70 8.00 13.13 4.31
C LEU A 70 8.58 12.80 5.69
N LYS A 71 9.16 13.81 6.34
CA LYS A 71 9.62 13.68 7.73
C LYS A 71 8.41 13.71 8.66
N TYR A 72 8.57 13.14 9.85
CA TYR A 72 7.46 13.05 10.81
C TYR A 72 6.91 14.40 11.25
N GLN A 73 7.73 15.47 11.21
CA GLN A 73 7.25 16.82 11.49
C GLN A 73 6.33 17.33 10.39
N ASP A 74 6.72 17.17 9.12
CA ASP A 74 5.88 17.59 7.98
C ASP A 74 4.55 16.81 7.95
N ILE A 75 4.58 15.53 8.33
CA ILE A 75 3.37 14.69 8.45
C ILE A 75 2.49 15.17 9.60
N ALA A 76 3.08 15.55 10.74
CA ALA A 76 2.36 16.08 11.88
C ALA A 76 1.59 17.35 11.51
N ASP A 77 2.26 18.26 10.81
CA ASP A 77 1.68 19.52 10.34
C ASP A 77 0.59 19.27 9.28
N GLN A 78 0.82 18.37 8.33
CA GLN A 78 -0.14 18.06 7.26
C GLN A 78 -1.41 17.34 7.77
N LEU A 79 -1.28 16.51 8.81
CA LEU A 79 -2.38 15.76 9.39
C LEU A 79 -3.03 16.46 10.59
N ASP A 80 -2.53 17.65 10.97
CA ASP A 80 -2.97 18.41 12.14
C ASP A 80 -2.96 17.57 13.43
N VAL A 81 -1.84 16.89 13.68
CA VAL A 81 -1.61 16.09 14.89
C VAL A 81 -0.23 16.37 15.47
N SER A 82 0.01 15.97 16.73
CA SER A 82 1.33 16.10 17.33
C SER A 82 2.35 15.12 16.74
N LEU A 83 3.64 15.50 16.76
CA LEU A 83 4.76 14.61 16.38
C LEU A 83 4.74 13.28 17.16
N ILE A 84 4.32 13.30 18.43
CA ILE A 84 4.16 12.09 19.25
C ILE A 84 3.08 11.16 18.67
N THR A 85 1.98 11.73 18.18
CA THR A 85 0.92 10.97 17.52
C THR A 85 1.40 10.32 16.23
N VAL A 86 2.18 11.03 15.41
CA VAL A 86 2.80 10.46 14.21
C VAL A 86 3.71 9.29 14.57
N LYS A 87 4.59 9.44 15.57
CA LYS A 87 5.45 8.33 16.04
C LYS A 87 4.63 7.11 16.51
N ARG A 88 3.51 7.34 17.20
CA ARG A 88 2.58 6.27 17.60
C ARG A 88 1.93 5.59 16.40
N TYR A 89 1.47 6.36 15.41
CA TYR A 89 0.94 5.81 14.16
C TYR A 89 1.98 4.96 13.43
N MET A 90 3.23 5.43 13.31
CA MET A 90 4.30 4.67 12.66
C MET A 90 4.58 3.35 13.39
N LYS A 91 4.66 3.37 14.73
CA LYS A 91 4.81 2.14 15.52
C LYS A 91 3.67 1.16 15.23
N GLN A 92 2.43 1.63 15.23
CA GLN A 92 1.26 0.79 14.96
C GLN A 92 1.32 0.20 13.55
N ALA A 93 1.69 0.99 12.54
CA ALA A 93 1.83 0.53 11.17
C ALA A 93 2.89 -0.58 11.05
N PHE A 94 4.10 -0.37 11.58
CA PHE A 94 5.16 -1.38 11.52
C PHE A 94 4.79 -2.68 12.24
N VAL A 95 4.15 -2.60 13.42
CA VAL A 95 3.69 -3.79 14.13
C VAL A 95 2.67 -4.57 13.30
N GLN A 96 1.72 -3.88 12.67
CA GLN A 96 0.74 -4.52 11.79
C GLN A 96 1.41 -5.19 10.58
N CYS A 97 2.38 -4.52 9.95
CA CYS A 97 3.12 -5.10 8.83
C CYS A 97 3.90 -6.35 9.26
N LEU A 98 4.56 -6.32 10.42
CA LEU A 98 5.33 -7.46 10.92
C LEU A 98 4.45 -8.67 11.26
N MET A 99 3.25 -8.44 11.81
CA MET A 99 2.31 -9.53 12.16
C MET A 99 1.73 -10.27 10.93
N LEU A 100 1.88 -9.71 9.73
CA LEU A 100 1.35 -10.29 8.49
C LEU A 100 2.43 -10.98 7.64
N VAL A 101 3.69 -10.93 8.06
CA VAL A 101 4.83 -11.60 7.42
C VAL A 101 5.14 -12.96 8.08
N GLU A 102 4.48 -13.27 9.20
CA GLU A 102 4.51 -14.59 9.88
C GLU A 102 3.38 -15.51 9.40
#